data_AF-A0A1I0C008-F1
#
_entry.id   AF-A0A1I0C008-F1
#
_cell.length_a   1.000
_cell.length_b   1.000
_cell.length_c   1.000
_cell.angle_alpha   90.00
_cell.angle_beta   90.00
_cell.angle_gamma   90.00
#
_symmetry.space_group_name_H-M   'P 1'
#
loop_
_entity.id
_entity.type
_entity.pdbx_description
1 polymer ?
#
loop_
_entity_poly.entity_id
_entity_poly.type
_entity_poly.pdbx_seq_one_letter_code
_entity_poly.pdbx_strand_id
1 'polypeptide(L)'
;MTENLAPDEVWAPSACTLPTVERPLRVAEFDALFAETVRAVRRPGRERLRLELAPGPDNAARAAELAARESGCCSFFTFVLTVADGGLALEVAVPPEHVEVLDALAERAGRSA
;
A
#
# COMPACT_ATOMS: atom_id res chain seq x y z
N MET A 1 13.01 -34.71 3.83
CA MET A 1 13.40 -33.32 3.54
C MET A 1 12.10 -32.56 3.37
N THR A 2 11.62 -31.97 4.46
CA THR A 2 10.33 -31.27 4.51
C THR A 2 10.63 -29.92 5.14
N GLU A 3 11.19 -29.02 4.33
CA GLU A 3 11.47 -27.65 4.75
C GLU A 3 10.19 -26.82 4.70
N ASN A 4 9.54 -26.77 5.86
CA ASN A 4 9.05 -25.57 6.55
C ASN A 4 8.94 -24.27 5.71
N LEU A 5 7.80 -24.06 5.06
CA LEU A 5 7.42 -22.77 4.47
C LEU A 5 6.76 -21.89 5.55
N ALA A 6 7.36 -20.73 5.85
CA ALA A 6 6.84 -19.77 6.83
C ALA A 6 5.58 -19.05 6.29
N PRO A 7 4.59 -18.72 7.13
CA PRO A 7 3.28 -18.19 6.70
C PRO A 7 3.26 -16.69 6.32
N ASP A 8 4.36 -16.10 5.83
CA ASP A 8 4.47 -14.66 5.52
C ASP A 8 4.08 -14.32 4.05
N GLU A 9 3.49 -15.26 3.31
CA GLU A 9 3.21 -15.13 1.86
C GLU A 9 1.77 -14.69 1.50
N VAL A 10 0.90 -14.43 2.47
CA VAL A 10 -0.56 -14.43 2.23
C VAL A 10 -1.11 -13.09 1.70
N TRP A 11 -0.27 -12.08 1.49
CA TRP A 11 -0.78 -10.75 1.14
C TRP A 11 -0.94 -10.42 -0.35
N ALA A 12 -0.10 -10.98 -1.21
CA ALA A 12 -0.07 -10.61 -2.62
C ALA A 12 -1.03 -11.51 -3.42
N PRO A 13 -2.09 -10.96 -4.05
CA PRO A 13 -3.04 -11.76 -4.81
C PRO A 13 -2.33 -12.43 -5.98
N SER A 14 -2.85 -13.58 -6.39
CA SER A 14 -2.42 -14.32 -7.58
C SER A 14 -2.50 -13.49 -8.87
N ALA A 15 -3.19 -12.34 -8.85
CA ALA A 15 -3.29 -11.37 -9.93
C ALA A 15 -2.04 -10.49 -10.14
N CYS A 16 -1.10 -10.42 -9.19
CA CYS A 16 0.17 -9.71 -9.44
C CYS A 16 1.07 -10.61 -10.29
N THR A 17 1.23 -10.27 -11.57
CA THR A 17 2.02 -10.98 -12.60
C THR A 17 3.53 -10.98 -12.36
N LEU A 18 3.97 -10.41 -11.24
CA LEU A 18 5.37 -10.38 -10.83
C LEU A 18 5.81 -11.71 -10.23
N PRO A 19 6.97 -12.26 -10.64
CA PRO A 19 7.55 -13.45 -10.02
C PRO A 19 7.78 -13.22 -8.53
N THR A 20 7.45 -14.22 -7.72
CA THR A 20 7.37 -14.19 -6.25
C THR A 20 8.63 -13.65 -5.56
N VAL A 21 9.77 -13.69 -6.24
CA VAL A 21 11.09 -13.26 -5.76
C VAL A 21 11.25 -11.73 -5.65
N GLU A 22 10.40 -10.94 -6.33
CA GLU A 22 10.44 -9.47 -6.32
C GLU A 22 9.33 -8.82 -5.47
N ARG A 23 8.39 -9.63 -4.96
CA ARG A 23 7.30 -9.20 -4.06
C ARG A 23 7.78 -8.64 -2.71
N PRO A 24 8.80 -9.20 -2.03
CA PRO A 24 9.26 -8.68 -0.73
C PRO A 24 10.06 -7.37 -0.83
N LEU A 25 10.57 -6.99 -2.00
CA LEU A 25 11.34 -5.74 -2.16
C LEU A 25 10.44 -4.49 -2.15
N ARG A 26 9.22 -4.58 -2.69
CA ARG A 26 8.20 -3.49 -2.69
C ARG A 26 7.61 -3.23 -1.31
N VAL A 27 7.54 -4.28 -0.50
CA VAL A 27 6.99 -4.28 0.86
C VAL A 27 7.87 -3.51 1.85
N ALA A 28 9.18 -3.43 1.59
CA ALA A 28 10.13 -2.61 2.35
C ALA A 28 10.07 -1.12 1.95
N GLU A 29 9.89 -0.80 0.66
CA GLU A 29 9.70 0.60 0.21
C GLU A 29 8.39 1.19 0.73
N PHE A 30 7.32 0.40 0.72
CA PHE A 30 6.07 0.78 1.37
C PHE A 30 6.24 1.01 2.86
N ASP A 31 6.95 0.12 3.56
CA ASP A 31 7.22 0.30 4.99
C ASP A 31 8.04 1.53 5.30
N ALA A 32 9.09 1.80 4.52
CA ALA A 32 9.89 2.99 4.66
C ALA A 32 9.05 4.24 4.43
N LEU A 33 8.26 4.27 3.35
CA LEU A 33 7.37 5.39 3.07
C LEU A 33 6.30 5.55 4.17
N PHE A 34 5.74 4.46 4.66
CA PHE A 34 4.74 4.49 5.73
C PHE A 34 5.35 5.01 7.04
N ALA A 35 6.47 4.47 7.48
CA ALA A 35 7.15 4.89 8.69
C ALA A 35 7.61 6.35 8.66
N GLU A 36 8.02 6.84 7.48
CA GLU A 36 8.51 8.22 7.33
C GLU A 36 7.38 9.24 7.14
N THR A 37 6.29 8.86 6.47
CA THR A 37 5.31 9.83 5.96
C THR A 37 3.90 9.64 6.48
N VAL A 38 3.47 8.44 6.89
CA VAL A 38 2.08 8.23 7.34
C VAL A 38 1.90 8.82 8.74
N ARG A 39 0.90 9.69 8.88
CA ARG A 39 0.47 10.33 10.13
C ARG A 39 -0.75 9.66 10.73
N ALA A 40 -1.60 9.11 9.88
CA ALA A 40 -2.79 8.37 10.31
C ALA A 40 -3.28 7.42 9.22
N VAL A 41 -3.88 6.33 9.67
CA VAL A 41 -4.51 5.32 8.82
C VAL A 41 -6.01 5.33 9.09
N ARG A 42 -6.81 5.44 8.02
CA ARG A 42 -8.27 5.49 8.08
C ARG A 42 -8.85 4.46 7.14
N ARG A 43 -9.90 3.76 7.59
CA ARG A 43 -10.64 2.80 6.78
C ARG A 43 -12.06 3.30 6.52
N PRO A 44 -12.28 4.16 5.50
CA PRO A 44 -13.61 4.70 5.21
C PRO A 44 -14.59 3.65 4.67
N GLY A 45 -14.11 2.50 4.19
CA GLY A 45 -14.96 1.38 3.75
C GLY A 45 -14.19 0.07 3.61
N ARG A 46 -14.91 -1.03 3.34
CA ARG A 46 -14.28 -2.35 3.13
C ARG A 46 -13.33 -2.38 1.95
N GLU A 47 -13.60 -1.61 0.91
CA GLU A 47 -12.81 -1.58 -0.33
C GLU A 47 -11.92 -0.35 -0.42
N ARG A 48 -11.82 0.44 0.66
CA ARG A 48 -11.11 1.73 0.64
C ARG A 48 -10.27 1.95 1.89
N LEU A 49 -9.02 2.31 1.67
CA LEU A 49 -8.04 2.70 2.67
C LEU A 49 -7.62 4.14 2.39
N ARG A 50 -7.52 4.96 3.43
CA ARG A 50 -7.02 6.32 3.34
C ARG A 50 -5.84 6.50 4.28
N LEU A 51 -4.73 6.92 3.72
CA LEU A 51 -3.50 7.23 4.43
C LEU A 51 -3.33 8.74 4.47
N GLU A 52 -3.29 9.32 5.66
CA GLU A 52 -2.97 10.73 5.85
C GLU A 52 -1.45 10.83 5.95
N LEU A 53 -0.84 11.59 5.04
CA LEU A 53 0.60 11.72 4.92
C LEU A 53 1.07 13.07 5.46
N ALA A 54 2.32 13.13 5.93
CA ALA A 54 2.98 14.35 6.30
C ALA A 54 3.03 15.28 5.08
N PRO A 55 2.57 16.53 5.18
CA PRO A 55 2.53 17.42 4.04
C PRO A 55 3.94 17.79 3.58
N GLY A 56 4.11 17.89 2.26
CA GLY A 56 5.38 18.28 1.66
C GLY A 56 5.46 17.82 0.20
N PRO A 57 6.11 18.59 -0.69
CA PRO A 57 6.26 18.23 -2.10
C PRO A 57 7.02 16.93 -2.29
N ASP A 58 8.05 16.66 -1.47
CA ASP A 58 8.82 15.41 -1.53
C ASP A 58 7.97 14.19 -1.15
N ASN A 59 7.11 14.31 -0.14
CA ASN A 59 6.20 13.23 0.28
C ASN A 59 5.12 12.98 -0.77
N ALA A 60 4.62 14.05 -1.40
CA ALA A 60 3.65 13.94 -2.50
C ALA A 60 4.27 13.26 -3.72
N ALA A 61 5.50 13.63 -4.10
CA ALA A 61 6.23 13.00 -5.19
C ALA A 61 6.47 11.51 -4.92
N ARG A 62 6.99 11.18 -3.72
CA ARG A 62 7.22 9.79 -3.31
C ARG A 62 5.94 8.96 -3.33
N ALA A 63 4.83 9.49 -2.80
CA ALA A 63 3.54 8.80 -2.81
C ALA A 63 2.99 8.59 -4.23
N ALA A 64 3.15 9.59 -5.11
CA ALA A 64 2.74 9.48 -6.52
C ALA A 64 3.59 8.46 -7.29
N GLU A 65 4.91 8.45 -7.10
CA GLU A 65 5.80 7.47 -7.71
C GLU A 65 5.47 6.05 -7.29
N LEU A 66 5.18 5.84 -6.00
CA LEU A 66 4.78 4.55 -5.47
C LEU A 66 3.46 4.08 -6.08
N ALA A 67 2.44 4.95 -6.07
CA ALA A 67 1.14 4.67 -6.67
C ALA A 67 1.26 4.32 -8.17
N ALA A 68 2.08 5.05 -8.92
CA ALA A 68 2.31 4.80 -10.34
C ALA A 68 2.95 3.42 -10.58
N ARG A 69 3.98 3.07 -9.82
CA ARG A 69 4.63 1.75 -9.91
C ARG A 69 3.68 0.61 -9.57
N GLU A 70 2.89 0.76 -8.50
CA GLU A 70 1.95 -0.29 -8.08
C GLU A 70 0.80 -0.48 -9.06
N SER A 71 0.22 0.61 -9.57
CA SER A 71 -0.82 0.51 -10.61
C SER A 71 -0.30 -0.18 -11.88
N GLY A 72 1.00 -0.07 -12.18
CA GLY A 72 1.63 -0.78 -13.30
C GLY A 72 1.87 -2.27 -13.04
N CYS A 73 1.99 -2.70 -11.78
CA CYS A 73 2.28 -4.10 -11.40
C CYS A 73 1.04 -4.90 -10.98
N CYS A 74 0.08 -4.23 -10.36
CA CYS A 74 -1.15 -4.78 -9.82
C CYS A 74 -2.28 -3.81 -10.22
N SER A 75 -2.79 -3.94 -11.45
CA SER A 75 -3.71 -2.98 -12.09
C SER A 75 -5.11 -2.89 -11.46
N PHE A 76 -5.44 -3.79 -10.54
CA PHE A 76 -6.69 -3.73 -9.78
C PHE A 76 -6.68 -2.63 -8.72
N PHE A 77 -5.51 -2.14 -8.30
CA PHE A 77 -5.46 -1.02 -7.37
C PHE A 77 -5.83 0.28 -8.06
N THR A 78 -6.69 1.05 -7.40
CA THR A 78 -6.96 2.45 -7.74
C THR A 78 -6.33 3.33 -6.66
N PHE A 79 -5.43 4.21 -7.07
CA PHE A 79 -4.79 5.17 -6.18
C PHE A 79 -5.28 6.58 -6.49
N VAL A 80 -5.64 7.33 -5.45
CA VAL A 80 -6.01 8.75 -5.55
C VAL A 80 -5.18 9.55 -4.55
N LEU A 81 -4.22 10.31 -5.07
CA LEU A 81 -3.45 11.25 -4.26
C LEU A 81 -4.17 12.60 -4.23
N THR A 82 -4.50 13.06 -3.03
CA THR A 82 -5.15 14.35 -2.79
C THR A 82 -4.18 15.28 -2.06
N VAL A 83 -3.93 16.45 -2.65
CA VAL A 83 -3.20 17.56 -2.02
C VAL A 83 -4.19 18.69 -1.84
N ALA A 84 -4.61 18.95 -0.60
CA ALA A 84 -5.63 19.95 -0.30
C ALA A 84 -5.40 20.57 1.08
N ASP A 85 -5.63 21.87 1.22
CA ASP A 85 -5.57 22.61 2.49
C ASP A 85 -4.28 22.39 3.29
N GLY A 86 -3.14 22.24 2.59
CA GLY A 86 -1.85 21.96 3.22
C GLY A 86 -1.74 20.55 3.81
N GLY A 87 -2.70 19.66 3.53
CA GLY A 87 -2.67 18.24 3.84
C GLY A 87 -2.36 17.39 2.60
N LEU A 88 -1.86 16.18 2.86
CA LEU A 88 -1.57 15.17 1.85
C LEU A 88 -2.28 13.88 2.24
N ALA A 89 -3.06 13.31 1.34
CA ALA A 89 -3.75 12.04 1.58
C ALA A 89 -3.67 11.13 0.36
N LEU A 90 -3.37 9.85 0.59
CA LEU A 90 -3.41 8.81 -0.42
C LEU A 90 -4.59 7.89 -0.13
N GLU A 91 -5.57 7.86 -1.02
CA GLU A 91 -6.65 6.87 -0.99
C GLU A 91 -6.28 5.70 -1.91
N VAL A 92 -6.46 4.49 -1.38
CA VAL A 92 -6.25 3.22 -2.07
C VAL A 92 -7.58 2.48 -2.10
N ALA A 93 -8.04 2.11 -3.28
CA ALA A 93 -9.24 1.32 -3.47
C ALA A 93 -8.95 0.05 -4.27
N VAL A 94 -9.70 -1.00 -3.98
CA VAL A 94 -9.62 -2.30 -4.65
C VAL A 94 -11.02 -2.83 -4.97
N PRO A 95 -11.17 -3.70 -5.97
CA PRO A 95 -12.37 -4.49 -6.17
C PRO A 95 -12.68 -5.39 -4.95
N PRO A 96 -13.94 -5.82 -4.76
CA PRO A 96 -14.36 -6.58 -3.58
C PRO A 96 -13.62 -7.92 -3.42
N GLU A 97 -13.18 -8.52 -4.53
CA GLU A 97 -12.39 -9.77 -4.56
C GLU A 97 -10.96 -9.63 -4.02
N HIS A 98 -10.48 -8.39 -3.82
CA HIS A 98 -9.15 -8.08 -3.32
C HIS A 98 -9.16 -7.30 -2.00
N VAL A 99 -10.30 -7.29 -1.29
CA VAL A 99 -10.43 -6.63 0.03
C VAL A 99 -9.45 -7.20 1.03
N GLU A 100 -9.20 -8.52 0.96
CA GLU A 100 -8.20 -9.17 1.79
C GLU A 100 -6.91 -8.40 1.64
N VAL A 101 -6.39 -8.19 0.41
CA VAL A 101 -5.21 -7.40 -0.03
C VAL A 101 -5.31 -5.88 0.25
N LEU A 102 -6.36 -5.40 0.91
CA LEU A 102 -6.39 -4.03 1.42
C LEU A 102 -6.31 -3.99 2.95
N ASP A 103 -6.90 -4.97 3.66
CA ASP A 103 -6.78 -5.17 5.12
C ASP A 103 -5.34 -5.22 5.70
N ALA A 104 -4.49 -6.22 5.46
CA ALA A 104 -3.07 -6.19 5.87
C ALA A 104 -2.21 -5.01 5.34
N LEU A 105 -2.57 -4.30 4.27
CA LEU A 105 -1.91 -3.04 3.88
C LEU A 105 -2.24 -1.98 4.93
N ALA A 106 -3.49 -1.95 5.38
CA ALA A 106 -3.93 -1.12 6.49
C ALA A 106 -3.28 -1.56 7.82
N GLU A 107 -3.21 -2.87 8.12
CA GLU A 107 -2.54 -3.36 9.33
C GLU A 107 -1.05 -3.05 9.35
N ARG A 108 -0.41 -3.07 8.18
CA ARG A 108 1.01 -2.74 8.02
C ARG A 108 1.24 -1.25 8.19
N ALA A 109 0.48 -0.41 7.49
CA ALA A 109 0.55 1.04 7.65
C ALA A 109 0.26 1.48 9.09
N GLY A 110 -0.69 0.80 9.77
CA GLY A 110 -1.05 1.09 11.16
C GLY A 110 0.00 0.65 12.19
N ARG A 111 0.91 -0.26 11.84
CA ARG A 111 2.06 -0.62 12.69
C ARG A 111 3.20 0.38 12.57
N SER A 112 3.26 1.13 11.48
CA SER A 112 4.34 2.07 11.17
C SER A 112 4.01 3.53 11.48
N ALA A 113 2.74 3.84 11.78
CA ALA A 113 2.23 5.18 12.14
C ALA A 113 2.14 5.38 13.65
#